data_AF-A0A7N1A2E1-F1
#
_entry.id   AF-A0A7N1A2E1-F1
#
_cell.length_a   1.000
_cell.length_b   1.000
_cell.length_c   1.000
_cell.angle_alpha   90.00
_cell.angle_beta   90.00
_cell.angle_gamma   90.00
#
_symmetry.space_group_name_H-M   'P 1'
#
loop_
_entity.id
_entity.type
_entity.pdbx_description
1 polymer ?
#
loop_
_entity_poly.entity_id
_entity_poly.type
_entity_poly.pdbx_seq_one_letter_code
_entity_poly.pdbx_strand_id
1 'polypeptide(L)'
;MGLSQAAKLIWLLLCIIWLPRLGLATSSEADENVREACSVTRYVDVCIHSLAPYSTKTPKSNYTAWARAGVSVALLELKNTKGCLEKMNKQSRKWRGGGIADCVECFGAAVDNLHQSLGVLRELDKVTFDEQMSDVITWMSAALTYEDTCIDGLEEGGLGKGRRRRKKKKVMDRVRNCSYVTSNALALLNKLASTGF
;
A
#
# COMPACT_ATOMS: atom_id res chain seq x y z
N MET A 1 42.23 -44.50 -2.53
CA MET A 1 41.09 -45.40 -2.28
C MET A 1 39.83 -44.69 -2.76
N GLY A 2 39.35 -45.04 -3.95
CA GLY A 2 38.18 -44.40 -4.57
C GLY A 2 36.88 -44.98 -4.01
N LEU A 3 35.92 -44.12 -3.69
CA LEU A 3 34.57 -44.55 -3.33
C LEU A 3 33.98 -45.38 -4.48
N SER A 4 33.44 -46.55 -4.14
CA SER A 4 32.69 -47.41 -5.07
C SER A 4 31.60 -46.60 -5.79
N GLN A 5 31.34 -46.91 -7.06
CA GLN A 5 30.30 -46.26 -7.85
C GLN A 5 28.92 -46.30 -7.16
N ALA A 6 28.65 -47.37 -6.39
CA ALA A 6 27.44 -47.51 -5.60
C ALA A 6 27.35 -46.46 -4.48
N ALA A 7 28.46 -46.13 -3.83
CA ALA A 7 28.49 -45.12 -2.77
C ALA A 7 28.20 -43.72 -3.35
N LYS A 8 28.70 -43.39 -4.54
CA LYS A 8 28.42 -42.10 -5.20
C LYS A 8 26.94 -41.93 -5.55
N LEU A 9 26.29 -43.00 -6.00
CA LEU A 9 24.86 -43.00 -6.31
C LEU A 9 23.99 -42.82 -5.06
N ILE A 10 24.36 -43.47 -3.96
CA ILE A 10 23.65 -43.33 -2.67
C ILE A 10 23.76 -41.90 -2.13
N TRP A 11 24.94 -41.29 -2.22
CA TRP A 11 25.14 -39.89 -1.82
C TRP A 11 24.34 -38.91 -2.69
N LEU A 12 24.25 -39.13 -4.01
CA LEU A 12 23.41 -38.31 -4.90
C LEU A 12 21.91 -38.41 -4.55
N LEU A 13 21.42 -39.62 -4.27
CA LEU A 13 20.02 -39.83 -3.88
C LEU A 13 19.69 -39.19 -2.54
N LEU A 14 20.60 -39.26 -1.56
CA LEU A 14 20.45 -38.58 -0.27
C LEU A 14 20.45 -37.06 -0.42
N CYS A 15 21.27 -36.48 -1.32
CA CYS A 15 21.24 -35.05 -1.60
C CYS A 15 19.90 -34.59 -2.20
N ILE A 16 19.22 -35.41 -3.01
CA ILE A 16 17.90 -35.08 -3.60
C ILE A 16 16.80 -35.09 -2.53
N ILE A 17 16.91 -35.96 -1.52
CA ILE A 17 15.95 -36.06 -0.41
C ILE A 17 16.15 -34.91 0.59
N TRP A 18 17.39 -34.41 0.73
CA TRP A 18 17.76 -33.32 1.65
C TRP A 18 17.84 -31.94 0.99
N LEU A 19 17.64 -31.84 -0.33
CA LEU A 19 17.45 -30.57 -1.01
C LEU A 19 16.17 -29.93 -0.43
N PRO A 20 16.24 -28.74 0.20
CA PRO A 20 15.04 -28.02 0.55
C PRO A 20 14.27 -27.81 -0.76
N ARG A 21 13.02 -28.25 -0.81
CA ARG A 21 12.15 -27.93 -1.94
C ARG A 21 12.15 -26.40 -2.06
N LEU A 22 12.82 -25.86 -3.08
CA LEU A 22 12.56 -24.50 -3.53
C LEU A 22 11.12 -24.52 -4.04
N GLY A 23 10.17 -24.21 -3.15
CA GLY A 23 8.77 -24.04 -3.51
C GLY A 23 8.67 -22.80 -4.37
N LEU A 24 8.61 -22.99 -5.69
CA LEU A 24 8.23 -21.92 -6.60
C LEU A 24 6.72 -21.75 -6.46
N ALA A 25 6.29 -20.63 -5.87
CA ALA A 25 4.87 -20.33 -5.72
C ALA A 25 4.20 -20.36 -7.10
N THR A 26 3.15 -21.17 -7.23
CA THR A 26 2.39 -21.25 -8.48
C THR A 26 1.55 -19.97 -8.65
N SER A 27 1.18 -19.62 -9.89
CA SER A 27 0.29 -18.47 -10.13
C SER A 27 -1.04 -18.58 -9.37
N SER A 28 -1.57 -19.81 -9.22
CA SER A 28 -2.80 -20.06 -8.45
C SER A 28 -2.63 -19.78 -6.96
N GLU A 29 -1.48 -20.11 -6.37
CA GLU A 29 -1.19 -19.89 -4.95
C GLU A 29 -0.95 -18.40 -4.66
N ALA A 30 -0.23 -17.71 -5.54
CA ALA A 30 -0.03 -16.27 -5.47
C ALA A 30 -1.39 -15.53 -5.54
N ASP A 31 -2.25 -15.91 -6.49
CA ASP A 31 -3.61 -15.37 -6.60
C ASP A 31 -4.44 -15.60 -5.33
N GLU A 32 -4.37 -16.79 -4.73
CA GLU A 32 -5.05 -17.07 -3.45
C GLU A 32 -4.49 -16.20 -2.32
N ASN A 33 -3.16 -16.04 -2.26
CA ASN A 33 -2.50 -15.28 -1.19
C ASN A 33 -2.97 -13.83 -1.13
N VAL A 34 -3.01 -13.15 -2.28
CA VAL A 34 -3.45 -11.75 -2.33
C VAL A 34 -4.96 -11.62 -2.09
N ARG A 35 -5.78 -12.57 -2.58
CA ARG A 35 -7.23 -12.57 -2.34
C ARG A 35 -7.56 -12.72 -0.87
N GLU A 36 -6.89 -13.64 -0.18
CA GLU A 36 -7.07 -13.85 1.25
C GLU A 36 -6.65 -12.61 2.05
N ALA A 37 -5.46 -12.07 1.77
CA ALA A 37 -4.99 -10.87 2.47
C ALA A 37 -5.93 -9.66 2.25
N CYS A 38 -6.46 -9.50 1.04
CA CYS A 38 -7.37 -8.41 0.70
C CYS A 38 -8.81 -8.61 1.20
N SER A 39 -9.18 -9.79 1.71
CA SER A 39 -10.53 -10.09 2.20
C SER A 39 -10.96 -9.22 3.39
N VAL A 40 -9.99 -8.70 4.16
CA VAL A 40 -10.23 -7.81 5.30
C VAL A 40 -10.44 -6.34 4.90
N THR A 41 -10.30 -6.03 3.61
CA THR A 41 -10.29 -4.64 3.12
C THR A 41 -11.66 -4.23 2.57
N ARG A 42 -11.96 -2.93 2.62
CA ARG A 42 -13.23 -2.39 2.10
C ARG A 42 -13.27 -2.40 0.57
N TYR A 43 -12.17 -2.04 -0.07
CA TYR A 43 -12.08 -1.92 -1.53
C TYR A 43 -11.29 -3.11 -2.09
N VAL A 44 -11.88 -4.31 -1.99
CA VAL A 44 -11.21 -5.59 -2.25
C VAL A 44 -10.55 -5.64 -3.63
N ASP A 45 -11.24 -5.23 -4.70
CA ASP A 45 -10.69 -5.26 -6.06
C ASP A 45 -9.49 -4.32 -6.22
N VAL A 46 -9.54 -3.15 -5.58
CA VAL A 46 -8.43 -2.18 -5.56
C VAL A 46 -7.25 -2.78 -4.80
N CYS A 47 -7.49 -3.43 -3.67
CA CYS A 47 -6.45 -4.13 -2.91
C CYS A 47 -5.79 -5.22 -3.76
N ILE A 48 -6.58 -6.13 -4.34
CA ILE A 48 -6.06 -7.24 -5.15
C ILE A 48 -5.22 -6.72 -6.31
N HIS A 49 -5.74 -5.76 -7.06
CA HIS A 49 -5.04 -5.22 -8.23
C HIS A 49 -3.72 -4.54 -7.83
N SER A 50 -3.75 -3.76 -6.75
CA SER A 50 -2.59 -2.97 -6.29
C SER A 50 -1.51 -3.81 -5.61
N LEU A 51 -1.88 -4.96 -5.01
CA LEU A 51 -0.96 -5.84 -4.28
C LEU A 51 -0.60 -7.13 -5.02
N ALA A 52 -1.21 -7.42 -6.16
CA ALA A 52 -0.88 -8.57 -7.00
C ALA A 52 0.63 -8.75 -7.26
N PRO A 53 1.45 -7.70 -7.50
CA PRO A 53 2.90 -7.86 -7.69
C PRO A 53 3.66 -8.44 -6.48
N TYR A 54 3.10 -8.39 -5.28
CA TYR A 54 3.72 -8.88 -4.04
C TYR A 54 3.36 -10.34 -3.71
N SER A 55 2.30 -10.85 -4.34
CA SER A 55 1.68 -12.15 -4.05
C SER A 55 2.57 -13.38 -4.16
N THR A 56 3.55 -13.35 -5.06
CA THR A 56 4.48 -14.47 -5.30
C THR A 56 5.51 -14.65 -4.19
N LYS A 57 5.74 -13.61 -3.38
CA LYS A 57 6.77 -13.59 -2.32
C LYS A 57 6.18 -13.44 -0.92
N THR A 58 4.86 -13.37 -0.79
CA THR A 58 4.20 -13.09 0.48
C THR A 58 3.12 -14.14 0.77
N PRO A 59 3.34 -15.02 1.77
CA PRO A 59 2.32 -15.96 2.21
C PRO A 59 1.07 -15.23 2.73
N LYS A 60 -0.12 -15.83 2.55
CA LYS A 60 -1.39 -15.26 3.02
C LYS A 60 -1.43 -14.85 4.50
N SER A 61 -0.71 -15.55 5.37
CA SER A 61 -0.68 -15.28 6.81
C SER A 61 0.30 -14.18 7.24
N ASN A 62 1.17 -13.69 6.35
CA ASN A 62 2.20 -12.72 6.70
C ASN A 62 1.68 -11.27 6.63
N TYR A 63 0.85 -10.88 7.59
CA TYR A 63 0.26 -9.54 7.64
C TYR A 63 1.29 -8.42 7.81
N THR A 64 2.47 -8.71 8.38
CA THR A 64 3.58 -7.76 8.45
C THR A 64 4.05 -7.36 7.05
N ALA A 65 4.25 -8.34 6.17
CA ALA A 65 4.64 -8.10 4.79
C ALA A 65 3.51 -7.43 3.98
N TRP A 66 2.26 -7.87 4.16
CA TRP A 66 1.11 -7.24 3.48
C TRP A 66 0.87 -5.80 3.90
N ALA A 67 0.96 -5.49 5.21
CA ALA A 67 0.84 -4.13 5.71
C ALA A 67 1.96 -3.22 5.16
N ARG A 68 3.22 -3.69 5.19
CA ARG A 68 4.35 -2.96 4.60
C ARG A 68 4.15 -2.70 3.10
N ALA A 69 3.68 -3.70 2.35
CA ALA A 69 3.37 -3.57 0.93
C ALA A 69 2.22 -2.57 0.69
N GLY A 70 1.12 -2.69 1.45
CA GLY A 70 -0.02 -1.80 1.39
C GLY A 70 0.36 -0.34 1.62
N VAL A 71 1.10 -0.05 2.70
CA VAL A 71 1.56 1.32 3.00
C VAL A 71 2.56 1.81 1.93
N SER A 72 3.41 0.93 1.38
CA SER A 72 4.34 1.31 0.30
C SER A 72 3.61 1.72 -0.98
N VAL A 73 2.56 0.98 -1.35
CA VAL A 73 1.73 1.27 -2.52
C VAL A 73 0.91 2.53 -2.30
N ALA A 74 0.30 2.71 -1.11
CA ALA A 74 -0.41 3.94 -0.76
C ALA A 74 0.51 5.18 -0.81
N LEU A 75 1.74 5.07 -0.30
CA LEU A 75 2.72 6.16 -0.37
C LEU A 75 3.08 6.54 -1.82
N LEU A 76 3.22 5.54 -2.70
CA LEU A 76 3.46 5.79 -4.11
C LEU A 76 2.29 6.52 -4.77
N GLU A 77 1.06 6.11 -4.50
CA GLU A 77 -0.15 6.75 -5.02
C GLU A 77 -0.33 8.18 -4.51
N LEU A 78 -0.07 8.42 -3.22
CA LEU A 78 -0.05 9.76 -2.63
C LEU A 78 0.96 10.66 -3.33
N LYS A 79 2.21 10.21 -3.52
CA LYS A 79 3.25 10.99 -4.22
C LYS A 79 2.85 11.30 -5.66
N ASN A 80 2.32 10.32 -6.38
CA ASN A 80 1.86 10.48 -7.76
C ASN A 80 0.71 11.48 -7.85
N THR A 81 -0.23 11.43 -6.91
CA THR A 81 -1.40 12.32 -6.86
C THR A 81 -0.98 13.73 -6.44
N LYS A 82 -0.11 13.89 -5.45
CA LYS A 82 0.51 15.18 -5.10
C LYS A 82 1.19 15.84 -6.30
N GLY A 83 2.01 15.10 -7.05
CA GLY A 83 2.66 15.61 -8.25
C GLY A 83 1.67 16.03 -9.35
N CYS A 84 0.51 15.36 -9.45
CA CYS A 84 -0.57 15.78 -10.34
C CYS A 84 -1.19 17.12 -9.88
N LEU A 85 -1.49 17.23 -8.59
CA LEU A 85 -2.04 18.44 -7.97
C LEU A 85 -1.10 19.64 -8.11
N GLU A 86 0.20 19.45 -7.89
CA GLU A 86 1.23 20.48 -8.08
C GLU A 86 1.31 20.98 -9.52
N LYS A 87 1.33 20.06 -10.50
CA LYS A 87 1.29 20.41 -11.92
C LYS A 87 0.04 21.24 -12.24
N MET A 88 -1.10 20.89 -11.65
CA MET A 88 -2.33 21.63 -11.83
C MET A 88 -2.32 23.01 -11.18
N ASN A 89 -1.75 23.12 -9.99
CA ASN A 89 -1.60 24.38 -9.27
C ASN A 89 -0.73 25.38 -10.07
N LYS A 90 0.32 24.87 -10.74
CA LYS A 90 1.22 25.66 -11.58
C LYS A 90 0.59 26.11 -12.90
N GLN A 91 -0.24 25.26 -13.52
CA GLN A 91 -0.72 25.47 -14.90
C GLN A 91 -1.80 26.53 -15.09
N SER A 92 -2.48 27.05 -14.06
CA SER A 92 -3.41 28.18 -14.32
C SER A 92 -3.77 29.01 -13.11
N ARG A 93 -3.73 30.34 -13.27
CA ARG A 93 -4.31 31.32 -12.33
C ARG A 93 -5.80 31.07 -12.04
N LYS A 94 -6.55 30.45 -12.96
CA LYS A 94 -7.98 30.09 -12.76
C LYS A 94 -8.20 28.92 -11.79
N TRP A 95 -7.14 28.24 -11.34
CA TRP A 95 -7.19 27.12 -10.38
C TRP A 95 -6.67 27.50 -8.99
N ARG A 96 -5.88 28.58 -8.88
CA ARG A 96 -5.52 29.20 -7.59
C ARG A 96 -6.82 29.72 -6.97
N GLY A 97 -7.21 29.16 -5.82
CA GLY A 97 -8.48 29.48 -5.14
C GLY A 97 -9.56 28.40 -5.27
N GLY A 98 -9.31 27.29 -5.96
CA GLY A 98 -10.26 26.18 -6.07
C GLY A 98 -9.99 24.99 -5.15
N GLY A 99 -9.31 25.19 -4.00
CA GLY A 99 -8.89 24.15 -3.05
C GLY A 99 -7.62 23.38 -3.44
N ILE A 100 -7.02 23.65 -4.61
CA ILE A 100 -5.87 22.88 -5.11
C ILE A 100 -4.59 23.14 -4.31
N ALA A 101 -4.37 24.35 -3.81
CA ALA A 101 -3.20 24.64 -2.97
C ALA A 101 -3.29 23.85 -1.66
N ASP A 102 -4.45 23.90 -1.01
CA ASP A 102 -4.77 23.17 0.21
C ASP A 102 -4.65 21.65 0.00
N CYS A 103 -5.09 21.14 -1.15
CA CYS A 103 -4.86 19.75 -1.54
C CYS A 103 -3.37 19.38 -1.63
N VAL A 104 -2.51 20.25 -2.17
CA VAL A 104 -1.06 19.98 -2.25
C VAL A 104 -0.45 19.91 -0.86
N GLU A 105 -0.91 20.75 0.07
CA GLU A 105 -0.48 20.75 1.48
C GLU A 105 -0.98 19.49 2.20
N CYS A 106 -2.27 19.17 2.10
CA CYS A 106 -2.88 17.96 2.67
C CYS A 106 -2.16 16.69 2.19
N PHE A 107 -1.92 16.56 0.88
CA PHE A 107 -1.16 15.43 0.34
C PHE A 107 0.32 15.45 0.73
N GLY A 108 0.89 16.62 1.06
CA GLY A 108 2.21 16.71 1.67
C GLY A 108 2.23 16.06 3.05
N ALA A 109 1.32 16.46 3.93
CA ALA A 109 1.19 15.89 5.26
C ALA A 109 0.89 14.38 5.23
N ALA A 110 -0.01 13.94 4.33
CA ALA A 110 -0.29 12.51 4.14
C ALA A 110 0.95 11.72 3.70
N VAL A 111 1.75 12.26 2.79
CA VAL A 111 3.02 11.63 2.37
C VAL A 111 4.00 11.49 3.54
N ASP A 112 4.10 12.50 4.39
CA ASP A 112 5.00 12.49 5.55
C ASP A 112 4.54 11.45 6.60
N ASN A 113 3.25 11.37 6.87
CA ASN A 113 2.64 10.35 7.73
C ASN A 113 2.92 8.93 7.24
N LEU A 114 2.78 8.67 5.93
CA LEU A 114 3.06 7.34 5.37
C LEU A 114 4.55 7.02 5.33
N HIS A 115 5.42 8.04 5.20
CA HIS A 115 6.85 7.87 5.34
C HIS A 115 7.25 7.45 6.76
N GLN A 116 6.71 8.10 7.78
CA GLN A 116 6.90 7.72 9.18
C GLN A 116 6.38 6.31 9.46
N SER A 117 5.17 6.02 8.96
CA SER A 117 4.54 4.71 9.08
C SER A 117 5.44 3.58 8.54
N LEU A 118 6.02 3.77 7.34
CA LEU A 118 6.96 2.79 6.78
C LEU A 118 8.26 2.66 7.56
N GLY A 119 8.74 3.75 8.17
CA GLY A 119 9.90 3.72 9.06
C GLY A 119 9.66 2.78 10.24
N VAL A 120 8.59 3.02 10.99
CA VAL A 120 8.20 2.18 12.14
C VAL A 120 7.96 0.74 11.71
N LEU A 121 7.22 0.52 10.62
CA LEU A 121 6.92 -0.83 10.16
C LEU A 121 8.17 -1.63 9.82
N ARG A 122 9.29 -1.02 9.42
CA ARG A 122 10.55 -1.72 9.12
C ARG A 122 11.30 -2.14 10.37
N GLU A 123 11.05 -1.48 11.48
CA GLU A 123 11.77 -1.61 12.76
C GLU A 123 10.82 -2.04 13.88
N LEU A 124 9.78 -2.82 13.54
CA LEU A 124 8.84 -3.34 14.52
C LEU A 124 9.58 -4.16 15.58
N ASP A 125 9.29 -3.85 16.84
CA ASP A 125 9.86 -4.51 18.00
C ASP A 125 8.75 -5.19 18.81
N LYS A 126 9.05 -6.36 19.37
CA LYS A 126 8.04 -7.16 20.09
C LYS A 126 7.61 -6.53 21.40
N VAL A 127 8.49 -5.76 22.05
CA VAL A 127 8.21 -5.13 23.34
C VAL A 127 7.38 -3.86 23.14
N THR A 128 7.63 -3.09 22.10
CA THR A 128 6.93 -1.82 21.81
C THR A 128 5.87 -1.92 20.71
N PHE A 129 5.53 -3.14 20.27
CA PHE A 129 4.64 -3.38 19.14
C PHE A 129 3.30 -2.63 19.21
N ASP A 130 2.63 -2.69 20.36
CA ASP A 130 1.30 -2.10 20.53
C ASP A 130 1.34 -0.57 20.38
N GLU A 131 2.36 0.06 20.96
CA GLU A 131 2.60 1.51 20.84
C GLU A 131 2.95 1.89 19.40
N GLN A 132 3.88 1.15 18.78
CA GLN A 132 4.28 1.35 17.39
C GLN A 132 3.10 1.23 16.42
N MET A 133 2.26 0.20 16.59
CA MET A 133 1.09 0.00 15.75
C MET A 133 0.01 1.05 15.99
N SER A 134 -0.18 1.50 17.24
CA SER A 134 -1.07 2.62 17.56
C SER A 134 -0.67 3.91 16.85
N ASP A 135 0.62 4.25 16.85
CA ASP A 135 1.16 5.41 16.15
C ASP A 135 0.95 5.30 14.62
N VAL A 136 1.31 4.15 14.04
CA VAL A 136 1.15 3.89 12.60
C VAL A 136 -0.33 3.99 12.19
N ILE A 137 -1.25 3.39 12.94
CA ILE A 137 -2.69 3.46 12.66
C ILE A 137 -3.19 4.90 12.77
N THR A 138 -2.69 5.66 13.74
CA THR A 138 -3.03 7.08 13.92
C THR A 138 -2.60 7.91 12.71
N TRP A 139 -1.34 7.79 12.27
CA TRP A 139 -0.83 8.53 11.10
C TRP A 139 -1.55 8.15 9.81
N MET A 140 -1.87 6.87 9.62
CA MET A 140 -2.61 6.39 8.46
C MET A 140 -4.07 6.88 8.46
N SER A 141 -4.71 6.95 9.62
CA SER A 141 -6.06 7.53 9.76
C SER A 141 -6.04 9.03 9.49
N ALA A 142 -5.03 9.75 9.98
CA ALA A 142 -4.84 11.16 9.67
C ALA A 142 -4.59 11.41 8.18
N ALA A 143 -3.85 10.52 7.49
CA ALA A 143 -3.65 10.60 6.04
C ALA A 143 -4.98 10.53 5.25
N LEU A 144 -5.89 9.64 5.65
CA LEU A 144 -7.24 9.58 5.06
C LEU A 144 -8.01 10.89 5.28
N THR A 145 -7.96 11.45 6.48
CA THR A 145 -8.60 12.75 6.78
C THR A 145 -8.06 13.87 5.88
N TYR A 146 -6.76 13.91 5.60
CA TYR A 146 -6.17 14.88 4.67
C TYR A 146 -6.64 14.67 3.23
N GLU A 147 -6.76 13.42 2.78
CA GLU A 147 -7.29 13.11 1.45
C GLU A 147 -8.76 13.54 1.31
N ASP A 148 -9.59 13.29 2.32
CA ASP A 148 -11.00 13.73 2.38
C ASP A 148 -11.10 15.26 2.42
N THR A 149 -10.29 15.93 3.26
CA THR A 149 -10.23 17.40 3.33
C THR A 149 -9.87 18.01 1.97
N CYS A 150 -8.99 17.37 1.19
CA CYS A 150 -8.70 17.80 -0.16
C CYS A 150 -9.93 17.70 -1.08
N ILE A 151 -10.71 16.62 -0.99
CA ILE A 151 -11.95 16.47 -1.77
C ILE A 151 -12.92 17.60 -1.40
N ASP A 152 -13.13 17.84 -0.10
CA ASP A 152 -14.04 18.88 0.39
C ASP A 152 -13.61 20.27 -0.10
N GLY A 153 -12.31 20.63 0.03
CA GLY A 153 -11.79 21.90 -0.47
C GLY A 153 -11.91 22.04 -2.00
N LEU A 154 -11.79 20.94 -2.75
CA LEU A 154 -12.11 20.93 -4.18
C LEU A 154 -13.61 21.11 -4.42
N GLU A 155 -14.51 20.54 -3.64
CA GLU A 155 -15.95 20.72 -3.86
C GLU A 155 -16.39 22.17 -3.56
N GLU A 156 -15.94 22.72 -2.43
CA GLU A 156 -16.21 24.10 -1.99
C GLU A 156 -15.69 25.16 -2.97
N GLY A 157 -14.50 24.95 -3.55
CA GLY A 157 -13.94 25.86 -4.55
C GLY A 157 -14.69 25.89 -5.89
N GLY A 158 -15.84 25.20 -5.99
CA GLY A 158 -16.74 25.17 -7.13
C GLY A 158 -16.23 24.32 -8.30
N LEU A 159 -17.14 23.55 -8.92
CA LEU A 159 -16.81 22.69 -10.06
C LEU A 159 -16.51 23.48 -11.35
N GLY A 160 -17.03 24.70 -11.46
CA GLY A 160 -17.04 25.46 -12.71
C GLY A 160 -17.89 24.78 -13.80
N LYS A 161 -17.68 25.15 -15.07
CA LYS A 161 -18.44 24.65 -16.22
C LYS A 161 -17.53 24.07 -17.31
N GLY A 162 -18.12 23.27 -18.21
CA GLY A 162 -17.44 22.73 -19.39
C GLY A 162 -16.16 21.95 -19.08
N ARG A 163 -15.06 22.31 -19.75
CA ARG A 163 -13.75 21.66 -19.61
C ARG A 163 -13.21 21.72 -18.18
N ARG A 164 -13.48 22.80 -17.44
CA ARG A 164 -13.03 22.98 -16.04
C ARG A 164 -13.69 21.95 -15.12
N ARG A 165 -15.01 21.80 -15.20
CA ARG A 165 -15.76 20.78 -14.45
C ARG A 165 -15.23 19.37 -14.71
N ARG A 166 -15.03 19.03 -15.99
CA ARG A 166 -14.49 17.72 -16.37
C ARG A 166 -13.10 17.46 -15.79
N LYS A 167 -12.20 18.46 -15.82
CA LYS A 167 -10.86 18.35 -15.25
C LYS A 167 -10.91 18.23 -13.72
N LYS A 168 -11.73 19.02 -13.03
CA LYS A 168 -11.87 18.97 -11.57
C LYS A 168 -12.42 17.61 -11.10
N LYS A 169 -13.45 17.09 -11.80
CA LYS A 169 -13.98 15.75 -11.52
C LYS A 169 -12.90 14.67 -11.64
N LYS A 170 -12.11 14.68 -12.71
CA LYS A 170 -11.00 13.73 -12.88
C LYS A 170 -9.96 13.81 -11.75
N VAL A 171 -9.73 14.99 -11.18
CA VAL A 171 -8.83 15.14 -10.02
C VAL A 171 -9.46 14.55 -8.77
N MET A 172 -10.71 14.87 -8.48
CA MET A 172 -11.42 14.32 -7.33
C MET A 172 -11.51 12.79 -7.42
N ASP A 173 -11.78 12.24 -8.60
CA ASP A 173 -11.79 10.80 -8.84
C ASP A 173 -10.39 10.19 -8.57
N ARG A 174 -9.31 10.89 -8.92
CA ARG A 174 -7.94 10.46 -8.61
C ARG A 174 -7.65 10.49 -7.10
N VAL A 175 -8.06 11.56 -6.41
CA VAL A 175 -7.91 11.69 -4.96
C VAL A 175 -8.69 10.59 -4.24
N ARG A 176 -9.93 10.30 -4.65
CA ARG A 176 -10.74 9.19 -4.12
C ARG A 176 -10.09 7.83 -4.34
N ASN A 177 -9.55 7.57 -5.54
CA ASN A 177 -8.86 6.32 -5.79
C ASN A 177 -7.61 6.16 -4.90
N CYS A 178 -6.90 7.26 -4.63
CA CYS A 178 -5.79 7.27 -3.66
C CYS A 178 -6.29 6.87 -2.26
N SER A 179 -7.40 7.45 -1.80
CA SER A 179 -7.94 7.13 -0.48
C SER A 179 -8.47 5.71 -0.35
N TYR A 180 -8.89 5.08 -1.44
CA TYR A 180 -9.22 3.65 -1.43
C TYR A 180 -7.98 2.78 -1.17
N VAL A 181 -6.84 3.14 -1.76
CA VAL A 181 -5.57 2.44 -1.54
C VAL A 181 -5.08 2.67 -0.10
N THR A 182 -5.12 3.91 0.39
CA THR A 182 -4.77 4.26 1.78
C THR A 182 -5.67 3.53 2.78
N SER A 183 -6.98 3.45 2.51
CA SER A 183 -7.96 2.75 3.36
C SER A 183 -7.71 1.25 3.41
N ASN A 184 -7.37 0.63 2.29
CA ASN A 184 -7.00 -0.79 2.25
C ASN A 184 -5.69 -1.05 3.02
N ALA A 185 -4.69 -0.17 2.90
CA ALA A 185 -3.47 -0.26 3.68
C ALA A 185 -3.73 -0.18 5.20
N LEU A 186 -4.61 0.74 5.62
CA LEU A 186 -5.05 0.84 7.02
C LEU A 186 -5.77 -0.43 7.50
N ALA A 187 -6.60 -1.05 6.66
CA ALA A 187 -7.26 -2.31 7.03
C ALA A 187 -6.25 -3.45 7.26
N LEU A 188 -5.21 -3.54 6.42
CA LEU A 188 -4.11 -4.51 6.62
C LEU A 188 -3.32 -4.24 7.90
N LEU A 189 -3.10 -2.97 8.25
CA LEU A 189 -2.45 -2.57 9.51
C LEU A 189 -3.29 -2.95 10.73
N ASN A 190 -4.60 -2.67 10.70
CA ASN A 190 -5.51 -3.09 11.77
C ASN A 190 -5.51 -4.61 11.92
N LYS A 191 -5.46 -5.35 10.81
CA LYS A 191 -5.35 -6.80 10.84
C LYS A 191 -4.04 -7.26 11.48
N LEU A 192 -2.90 -6.68 11.09
CA LEU A 192 -1.60 -6.91 11.71
C LEU A 192 -1.63 -6.64 13.23
N ALA A 193 -2.14 -5.48 13.65
CA ALA A 193 -2.25 -5.13 15.06
C ALA A 193 -3.09 -6.15 15.85
N SER A 194 -4.16 -6.67 15.26
CA SER A 194 -5.03 -7.67 15.92
C SER A 194 -4.41 -9.07 15.99
N THR A 195 -3.48 -9.42 15.10
CA THR A 195 -2.89 -10.77 15.03
C THR A 195 -1.47 -10.86 15.61
N GLY A 196 -0.81 -9.72 15.84
CA GLY A 196 0.62 -9.69 16.16
C GLY A 196 1.51 -9.93 14.94
N PHE A 197 2.83 -9.85 15.14
CA PHE A 197 3.85 -9.93 14.07
C PHE A 197 5.01 -10.90 14.38
#